data_AF-A0A087NAZ0-F1
#
_entry.id   AF-A0A087NAZ0-F1
#
_cell.length_a   1.000
_cell.length_b   1.000
_cell.length_c   1.000
_cell.angle_alpha   90.00
_cell.angle_beta   90.00
_cell.angle_gamma   90.00
#
_symmetry.space_group_name_H-M   'P 1'
#
loop_
_entity.id
_entity.type
_entity.pdbx_description
1 polymer ?
#
loop_
_entity_poly.entity_id
_entity_poly.type
_entity_poly.pdbx_seq_one_letter_code
_entity_poly.pdbx_strand_id
1 'polypeptide(L)' 'MNISLPETLKTFVDQQVSGRGFGTSSEYVRELIRKDQDRQNLRRLLLDGAASAPTQAVDESYFADLRDRARHSRSK' A
#
# COMPACT_ATOMS: atom_id res chain seq x y z
N MET A 1 -10.65 7.40 20.90
CA MET A 1 -9.43 8.22 20.90
C MET A 1 -9.87 9.66 20.62
N ASN A 2 -9.48 10.62 21.45
CA ASN A 2 -9.78 12.03 21.23
C ASN A 2 -8.54 12.72 20.65
N ILE A 3 -8.72 13.44 19.55
CA ILE A 3 -7.64 14.13 18.83
C ILE A 3 -8.08 15.58 18.68
N SER A 4 -7.29 16.51 19.18
CA SER A 4 -7.51 17.94 18.95
C SER A 4 -6.92 18.34 17.61
N LEU A 5 -7.76 18.93 16.76
CA LEU A 5 -7.36 19.45 15.45
C LEU A 5 -7.47 20.98 15.45
N PRO A 6 -6.49 21.70 14.88
CA PRO A 6 -6.67 23.10 14.51
C PRO A 6 -7.88 23.29 13.59
N GLU A 7 -8.52 24.46 13.64
CA GLU A 7 -9.74 24.75 12.87
C GLU A 7 -9.58 24.56 11.35
N THR A 8 -8.37 24.81 10.82
CA THR A 8 -8.06 24.57 9.41
C THR A 8 -8.15 23.09 9.04
N LEU A 9 -7.61 22.21 9.89
CA LEU A 9 -7.67 20.76 9.70
C LEU A 9 -9.07 20.22 9.92
N LYS A 10 -9.82 20.76 10.89
CA LYS A 10 -11.21 20.41 11.12
C LYS A 10 -12.07 20.71 9.89
N THR A 11 -11.96 21.94 9.37
CA THR A 11 -12.68 22.37 8.15
C THR A 11 -12.35 21.45 6.96
N PHE A 12 -11.08 21.10 6.79
CA PHE A 12 -10.66 20.17 5.75
C PHE A 12 -11.30 18.79 5.92
N VAL A 13 -11.28 18.23 7.13
CA VAL A 13 -11.90 16.93 7.42
C VAL A 13 -13.41 16.98 7.13
N ASP A 14 -14.11 18.03 7.54
CA ASP A 14 -15.54 18.19 7.31
C ASP A 14 -15.90 18.25 5.81
N GLN A 15 -15.05 18.90 4.99
CA GLN A 15 -15.18 18.88 3.54
C GLN A 15 -14.96 17.48 2.94
N GLN A 16 -14.02 16.71 3.48
CA GLN A 16 -13.81 15.33 3.02
C GLN A 16 -14.98 14.42 3.40
N VAL A 17 -15.53 14.59 4.61
CA VAL A 17 -16.70 13.84 5.08
C VAL A 17 -17.91 14.11 4.20
N SER A 18 -18.23 15.38 3.95
CA SER A 18 -19.37 15.78 3.11
C SER A 18 -19.18 15.43 1.63
N GLY A 19 -17.97 15.55 1.08
CA GLY A 19 -17.72 15.38 -0.36
C GLY A 19 -17.38 13.96 -0.82
N ARG A 20 -16.95 13.07 0.09
CA ARG A 20 -16.48 11.71 -0.27
C ARG A 20 -17.26 10.58 0.38
N GLY A 21 -18.39 10.90 1.02
CA GLY A 21 -19.32 9.90 1.57
C GLY A 21 -18.84 9.23 2.85
N PHE A 22 -17.91 9.82 3.60
CA PHE A 22 -17.62 9.33 4.95
C PHE A 22 -18.77 9.75 5.88
N GLY A 23 -19.16 8.86 6.79
CA GLY A 23 -20.23 9.14 7.75
C GLY A 23 -19.78 9.99 8.94
N THR A 24 -18.48 10.00 9.26
CA THR A 24 -17.93 10.78 10.39
C THR A 24 -16.47 11.19 10.16
N SER A 25 -16.02 12.23 10.88
CA SER A 25 -14.61 12.64 10.91
C SER A 25 -13.68 11.50 11.39
N SER A 26 -14.12 10.70 12.36
CA SER A 26 -13.37 9.53 12.83
C SER A 26 -13.21 8.44 11.78
N GLU A 27 -14.16 8.32 10.85
CA GLU A 27 -14.04 7.40 9.72
C GLU A 27 -12.99 7.87 8.71
N TYR A 28 -13.02 9.16 8.37
CA TYR A 28 -12.01 9.75 7.51
C TYR A 28 -10.60 9.59 8.09
N VAL A 29 -10.43 9.84 9.40
CA VAL A 29 -9.15 9.66 10.08
C VAL A 29 -8.69 8.19 10.07
N ARG A 30 -9.59 7.22 10.29
CA ARG A 30 -9.25 5.79 10.18
C ARG A 30 -8.74 5.44 8.80
N GLU A 31 -9.36 5.99 7.77
CA GLU A 31 -8.92 5.77 6.39
C GLU A 31 -7.56 6.40 6.10
N LEU A 32 -7.28 7.60 6.63
CA LEU A 32 -5.95 8.20 6.53
C LEU A 32 -4.87 7.35 7.20
N ILE A 33 -5.17 6.76 8.37
CA ILE A 33 -4.24 5.87 9.07
C ILE A 33 -3.93 4.63 8.24
N ARG A 34 -4.93 4.01 7.61
CA ARG A 34 -4.70 2.85 6.72
C ARG A 34 -3.82 3.22 5.54
N LYS A 35 -4.10 4.36 4.88
CA LYS A 35 -3.29 4.85 3.77
C LYS A 35 -1.85 5.13 4.17
N ASP A 36 -1.64 5.67 5.37
CA ASP A 36 -0.28 5.87 5.89
C ASP A 36 0.42 4.53 6.15
N GLN A 37 -0.28 3.56 6.75
CA GLN A 37 0.24 2.20 6.95
C GLN A 37 0.63 1.53 5.62
N ASP A 38 -0.22 1.65 4.58
CA ASP A 38 0.07 1.12 3.24
C ASP A 38 1.31 1.79 2.62
N ARG A 39 1.44 3.10 2.76
CA ARG A 39 2.61 3.86 2.30
C ARG A 39 3.89 3.43 3.02
N GLN A 40 3.81 3.23 4.34
CA GLN A 40 4.93 2.75 5.13
C GLN A 40 5.33 1.32 4.72
N ASN A 41 4.36 0.44 4.50
CA ASN A 41 4.62 -0.92 4.03
C ASN A 41 5.26 -0.93 2.63
N LEU A 42 4.75 -0.14 1.69
CA LEU A 42 5.36 0.00 0.36
C LEU A 42 6.80 0.52 0.45
N ARG A 43 7.03 1.56 1.26
CA ARG A 43 8.39 2.10 1.48
C ARG A 43 9.34 1.02 2.00
N ARG A 44 8.90 0.22 2.97
CA ARG A 44 9.69 -0.89 3.49
C ARG A 44 10.03 -1.89 2.38
N LEU A 45 9.06 -2.34 1.59
CA LEU A 45 9.29 -3.28 0.49
C LEU A 45 10.29 -2.74 -0.55
N LEU A 46 10.23 -1.45 -0.87
CA LEU A 46 11.18 -0.82 -1.80
C LEU A 46 12.60 -0.80 -1.23
N LEU A 47 12.75 -0.51 0.07
CA LEU A 47 14.05 -0.54 0.73
C LEU A 47 14.61 -1.96 0.84
N ASP A 48 13.76 -2.94 1.18
CA ASP A 48 14.14 -4.35 1.22
C ASP A 48 14.59 -4.83 -0.18
N GLY A 49 13.87 -4.42 -1.24
CA GLY A 49 14.25 -4.70 -2.62
C GLY A 49 15.57 -4.04 -3.03
N ALA A 50 15.77 -2.77 -2.67
CA ALA A 50 17.01 -2.04 -2.96
C ALA A 50 18.23 -2.60 -2.21
N ALA A 51 18.03 -3.15 -1.00
CA ALA A 51 19.06 -3.81 -0.21
C ALA A 51 19.33 -5.26 -0.65
N SER A 52 18.50 -5.84 -1.52
CA SER A 52 18.67 -7.20 -2.00
C SER A 52 19.87 -7.33 -2.95
N ALA A 53 20.44 -8.53 -3.03
CA ALA A 53 21.52 -8.81 -3.96
C ALA A 53 21.04 -8.60 -5.41
N PRO A 54 21.83 -7.93 -6.27
CA PRO A 54 21.50 -7.82 -7.68
C PRO A 54 21.33 -9.21 -8.31
N THR A 55 20.31 -9.34 -9.14
CA THR A 55 20.08 -10.56 -9.93
C THR A 55 20.53 -10.33 -11.37
N GLN A 56 20.65 -11.41 -12.14
CA GLN A 56 20.86 -11.29 -13.58
C GLN A 56 19.67 -10.59 -14.24
N ALA A 57 19.89 -9.98 -15.41
CA ALA A 57 18.83 -9.34 -16.16
C ALA A 57 17.68 -10.35 -16.41
N VAL A 58 16.46 -9.92 -16.09
CA VAL A 58 15.26 -10.72 -16.32
C VAL A 58 14.95 -10.69 -17.81
N ASP A 59 15.05 -11.83 -18.48
CA ASP A 59 14.82 -12.00 -19.91
C ASP A 59 13.67 -12.96 -20.21
N GLU A 60 13.45 -13.25 -21.50
CA GLU A 60 12.39 -14.17 -21.93
C GLU A 60 12.60 -15.60 -21.41
N SER A 61 13.86 -16.04 -21.29
CA SER A 61 14.22 -17.38 -20.82
C SER A 61 13.86 -17.56 -19.34
N TYR A 62 14.14 -16.54 -18.52
CA TYR A 62 13.74 -16.50 -17.12
C TYR A 62 12.23 -16.75 -16.95
N PHE A 63 11.41 -16.09 -17.76
CA PHE A 63 9.95 -16.26 -17.68
C PHE A 63 9.46 -17.60 -18.25
N ALA A 64 10.14 -18.17 -19.25
CA ALA A 64 9.86 -19.52 -19.74
C ALA A 64 10.08 -20.55 -18.64
N ASP A 65 11.25 -20.52 -18.01
CA ASP A 65 11.61 -21.40 -16.90
C ASP A 65 10.68 -21.24 -15.69
N LEU A 66 10.27 -20.01 -15.38
CA LEU A 66 9.32 -19.73 -14.30
C LEU A 66 7.95 -20.37 -14.57
N ARG A 67 7.42 -20.27 -15.79
CA ARG A 67 6.13 -20.87 -16.17
C ARG A 67 6.20 -22.39 -16.16
N ASP A 68 7.28 -22.96 -16.64
CA ASP A 68 7.45 -24.42 -16.64
C ASP A 68 7.52 -24.95 -15.21
N ARG A 69 8.27 -24.31 -14.31
CA ARG A 69 8.26 -24.67 -12.87
C ARG A 69 6.86 -24.61 -12.26
N ALA A 70 6.08 -23.57 -12.55
CA ALA A 70 4.72 -23.41 -12.02
C ALA A 70 3.76 -24.49 -12.54
N ARG A 71 3.91 -24.93 -13.80
CA ARG A 71 3.13 -26.04 -14.38
C ARG A 71 3.47 -27.37 -13.73
N HIS A 72 4.75 -27.65 -13.51
CA HIS A 72 5.19 -28.89 -12.87
C HIS A 72 4.75 -28.97 -11.40
N SER A 73 4.70 -27.84 -10.67
CA SER A 73 4.23 -27.83 -9.28
C SER A 73 2.73 -28.08 -9.11
N ARG A 74 1.93 -27.92 -10.19
CA ARG A 74 0.49 -28.21 -10.19
C ARG A 74 0.15 -29.65 -10.56
N SER A 75 1.13 -30.41 -11.04
CA SER A 75 0.98 -31.81 -11.45
C SER A 75 1.32 -32.81 -10.33
N LYS A 76 1.53 -32.32 -9.10
CA LYS A 76 1.85 -33.10 -7.90
C LYS A 76 0.87 -32.74 -6.80
#